data_AF-A0A2E9JHR1-F1
#
_entry.id   AF-A0A2E9JHR1-F1
#
_cell.length_a   1.000
_cell.length_b   1.000
_cell.length_c   1.000
_cell.angle_alpha   90.00
_cell.angle_beta   90.00
_cell.angle_gamma   90.00
#
_symmetry.space_group_name_H-M   'P 1'
#
loop_
_entity.id
_entity.type
_entity.pdbx_description
1 polymer ?
#
loop_
_entity_poly.entity_id
_entity_poly.type
_entity_poly.pdbx_seq_one_letter_code
_entity_poly.pdbx_strand_id
1 'polypeptide(L)'
;MRFIKFATSITLSLWCIAGNAQDIDPEIVIANPNATFIAQQRALPSAEVIAAGDVLYQVNCRLCHGPDLRGGDGGGPNLLRSGVVLNDVAGEVIGEVVSEGVGRMPAFGNLNLEDIAAVAGYIHSVVATSERQGSTPPVDYDLDILVGDVTAGERYFNQECVSCHSVTGDLQGISSRITDPYALQDTWVAGGQGRRSGRGGAQTTATVILATGEQVSGRLLRYDDFFISLRTAQGAYRSFTRRGDTPGIELDDPLTRHKELWAELTDGTIHDVTAYLETLK
;
A
#
# COMPACT_ATOMS: atom_id res chain seq x y z
N MET A 1 5.09 -98.67 -2.83
CA MET A 1 4.30 -98.17 -1.69
C MET A 1 5.22 -97.36 -0.79
N ARG A 2 5.18 -96.03 -0.88
CA ARG A 2 5.75 -95.08 0.11
C ARG A 2 5.28 -93.67 -0.25
N PHE A 3 4.52 -93.07 0.65
CA PHE A 3 4.02 -91.70 0.59
C PHE A 3 5.11 -90.73 1.08
N ILE A 4 5.35 -89.63 0.36
CA ILE A 4 6.00 -88.43 0.91
C ILE A 4 5.28 -87.20 0.34
N LYS A 5 4.74 -86.38 1.25
CA LYS A 5 3.97 -85.15 0.99
C LYS A 5 4.92 -84.00 0.63
N PHE A 6 4.54 -83.21 -0.38
CA PHE A 6 5.16 -81.93 -0.72
C PHE A 6 4.68 -80.84 0.25
N ALA A 7 5.61 -80.05 0.79
CA ALA A 7 5.34 -78.73 1.37
C ALA A 7 6.31 -77.75 0.69
N THR A 8 5.71 -76.72 0.09
CA THR A 8 6.29 -75.72 -0.78
C THR A 8 7.15 -74.73 0.00
N SER A 9 8.35 -74.43 -0.50
CA SER A 9 9.15 -73.27 -0.08
C SER A 9 9.41 -72.44 -1.33
N ILE A 10 8.81 -71.25 -1.41
CA ILE A 10 9.06 -70.27 -2.46
C ILE A 10 9.88 -69.16 -1.82
N THR A 11 11.10 -68.99 -2.33
CA THR A 11 12.04 -67.93 -2.00
C THR A 11 11.46 -66.58 -2.43
N LEU A 12 11.29 -65.69 -1.46
CA LEU A 12 10.92 -64.29 -1.67
C LEU A 12 12.18 -63.51 -2.06
N SER A 13 12.35 -63.21 -3.34
CA SER A 13 13.33 -62.22 -3.81
C SER A 13 12.78 -60.83 -3.54
N LEU A 14 13.41 -60.13 -2.60
CA LEU A 14 13.14 -58.76 -2.23
C LEU A 14 13.57 -57.84 -3.39
N TRP A 15 12.60 -57.28 -4.12
CA TRP A 15 12.81 -56.17 -5.04
C TRP A 15 12.19 -54.92 -4.40
N CYS A 16 13.02 -54.12 -3.74
CA CYS A 16 12.67 -52.77 -3.33
C CYS A 16 12.66 -51.89 -4.58
N ILE A 17 11.49 -51.47 -5.05
CA ILE A 17 11.37 -50.26 -5.86
C ILE A 17 10.94 -49.15 -4.91
N ALA A 18 11.91 -48.41 -4.40
CA ALA A 18 11.68 -47.11 -3.79
C ALA A 18 11.51 -46.11 -4.94
N GLY A 19 10.28 -45.75 -5.27
CA GLY A 19 9.98 -44.59 -6.10
C GLY A 19 10.03 -43.35 -5.21
N ASN A 20 11.03 -42.49 -5.43
CA ASN A 20 11.12 -41.18 -4.80
C ASN A 20 9.90 -40.34 -5.21
N ALA A 21 9.09 -39.91 -4.24
CA ALA A 21 8.37 -38.64 -4.37
C ALA A 21 9.45 -37.57 -4.49
N GLN A 22 9.61 -36.99 -5.67
CA GLN A 22 10.49 -35.85 -5.84
C GLN A 22 9.78 -34.65 -5.20
N ASP A 23 10.32 -34.17 -4.09
CA ASP A 23 10.13 -32.79 -3.64
C ASP A 23 10.69 -31.89 -4.75
N ILE A 24 9.87 -31.54 -5.74
CA ILE A 24 10.19 -30.53 -6.73
C ILE A 24 9.54 -29.25 -6.23
N ASP A 25 10.20 -28.58 -5.29
CA ASP A 25 9.84 -27.20 -4.97
C ASP A 25 9.94 -26.40 -6.28
N PRO A 26 8.88 -25.70 -6.73
CA PRO A 26 8.93 -24.94 -7.97
C PRO A 26 10.03 -23.89 -7.87
N GLU A 27 10.93 -23.87 -8.86
CA GLU A 27 11.98 -22.85 -8.93
C GLU A 27 11.33 -21.47 -9.05
N ILE A 28 11.46 -20.66 -7.99
CA ILE A 28 10.92 -19.30 -7.97
C ILE A 28 11.81 -18.40 -8.84
N VAL A 29 11.35 -18.11 -10.05
CA VAL A 29 12.00 -17.13 -10.91
C VAL A 29 11.65 -15.72 -10.42
N ILE A 30 12.65 -14.99 -9.94
CA ILE A 30 12.51 -13.60 -9.47
C ILE A 30 12.74 -12.66 -10.66
N ALA A 31 11.67 -11.97 -11.08
CA ALA A 31 11.71 -10.96 -12.15
C ALA A 31 11.98 -9.54 -11.61
N ASN A 32 11.53 -9.24 -10.39
CA ASN A 32 11.72 -7.93 -9.76
C ASN A 32 12.22 -8.07 -8.31
N PRO A 33 13.53 -8.24 -8.08
CA PRO A 33 14.08 -8.46 -6.73
C PRO A 33 13.94 -7.23 -5.81
N ASN A 34 13.61 -6.06 -6.34
CA ASN A 34 13.45 -4.82 -5.56
C ASN A 34 12.01 -4.59 -5.09
N ALA A 35 11.04 -5.40 -5.55
CA ALA A 35 9.69 -5.31 -5.04
C ALA A 35 9.64 -5.74 -3.57
N THR A 36 8.73 -5.13 -2.79
CA THR A 36 8.66 -5.38 -1.34
C THR A 36 7.99 -6.71 -1.01
N PHE A 37 7.08 -7.18 -1.88
CA PHE A 37 6.27 -8.37 -1.63
C PHE A 37 6.57 -9.48 -2.62
N ILE A 38 6.56 -10.73 -2.14
CA ILE A 38 6.91 -11.89 -2.94
C ILE A 38 6.04 -12.01 -4.21
N ALA A 39 4.73 -11.72 -4.11
CA ALA A 39 3.83 -11.77 -5.26
C ALA A 39 4.21 -10.77 -6.38
N GLN A 40 4.88 -9.67 -6.05
CA GLN A 40 5.36 -8.67 -7.01
C GLN A 40 6.78 -8.97 -7.51
N GLN A 41 7.53 -9.82 -6.81
CA GLN A 41 8.91 -10.17 -7.15
C GLN A 41 9.00 -11.23 -8.24
N ARG A 42 8.00 -12.11 -8.33
CA ARG A 42 8.02 -13.29 -9.19
C ARG A 42 7.78 -12.96 -10.66
N ALA A 43 8.32 -13.79 -11.55
CA ALA A 43 7.95 -13.77 -12.96
C ALA A 43 6.49 -14.21 -13.11
N LEU A 44 5.74 -13.45 -13.92
CA LEU A 44 4.39 -13.83 -14.33
C LEU A 44 4.45 -14.72 -15.58
N PRO A 45 3.42 -15.54 -15.84
CA PRO A 45 3.27 -16.24 -17.10
C PRO A 45 3.20 -15.27 -18.30
N SER A 46 3.30 -15.80 -19.51
CA SER A 46 3.10 -15.02 -20.73
C SER A 46 1.73 -14.33 -20.75
N ALA A 47 1.62 -13.20 -21.46
CA ALA A 47 0.38 -12.44 -21.57
C ALA A 47 -0.75 -13.29 -22.16
N GLU A 48 -0.42 -14.22 -23.05
CA GLU A 48 -1.36 -15.16 -23.66
C GLU A 48 -1.94 -16.13 -22.63
N VAL A 49 -1.10 -16.66 -21.72
CA VAL A 49 -1.56 -17.54 -20.63
C VAL A 49 -2.41 -16.77 -19.62
N ILE A 50 -2.02 -15.54 -19.29
CA ILE A 50 -2.81 -14.67 -18.40
C ILE A 50 -4.19 -14.39 -19.01
N ALA A 51 -4.25 -14.06 -20.31
CA ALA A 51 -5.51 -13.80 -21.01
C ALA A 51 -6.41 -15.04 -21.08
N ALA A 52 -5.83 -16.23 -21.31
CA ALA A 52 -6.58 -17.48 -21.27
C ALA A 52 -7.13 -17.77 -19.86
N GLY A 53 -6.31 -17.54 -18.83
CA GLY A 53 -6.68 -17.66 -17.42
C GLY A 53 -7.81 -16.71 -17.01
N ASP A 54 -7.79 -15.47 -17.49
CA ASP A 54 -8.87 -14.51 -17.26
C ASP A 54 -10.20 -15.04 -17.81
N VAL A 55 -10.23 -15.48 -19.07
CA VAL A 55 -11.46 -16.04 -19.68
C VAL A 55 -12.02 -17.19 -18.83
N LEU A 56 -11.15 -18.11 -18.41
CA LEU A 56 -11.56 -19.24 -17.56
C LEU A 56 -12.07 -18.76 -16.19
N TYR A 57 -11.41 -17.79 -15.58
CA TYR A 57 -11.83 -17.18 -14.31
C TYR A 57 -13.19 -16.49 -14.43
N GLN A 58 -13.41 -15.72 -15.50
CA GLN A 58 -14.68 -15.03 -15.74
C GLN A 58 -15.84 -16.01 -15.95
N VAL A 59 -15.58 -17.19 -16.51
CA VAL A 59 -16.62 -18.21 -16.70
C VAL A 59 -16.90 -18.98 -15.41
N ASN A 60 -15.86 -19.40 -14.69
CA ASN A 60 -15.99 -20.41 -13.63
C ASN A 60 -15.94 -19.84 -12.21
N CYS A 61 -15.27 -18.70 -11.99
CA CYS A 61 -14.88 -18.25 -10.66
C CYS A 61 -15.55 -16.91 -10.25
N ARG A 62 -15.78 -16.00 -11.21
CA ARG A 62 -16.20 -14.62 -10.93
C ARG A 62 -17.49 -14.49 -10.12
N LEU A 63 -18.43 -15.44 -10.25
CA LEU A 63 -19.72 -15.34 -9.56
C LEU A 63 -19.53 -15.27 -8.05
N CYS A 64 -18.63 -16.11 -7.52
CA CYS A 64 -18.35 -16.17 -6.09
C CYS A 64 -17.21 -15.22 -5.71
N HIS A 65 -16.18 -15.08 -6.54
CA HIS A 65 -14.96 -14.35 -6.18
C HIS A 65 -14.88 -12.93 -6.74
N GLY A 66 -15.89 -12.49 -7.49
CA GLY A 66 -15.95 -11.17 -8.13
C GLY A 66 -15.12 -11.12 -9.42
N PRO A 67 -15.46 -10.25 -10.38
CA PRO A 67 -14.68 -10.08 -11.62
C PRO A 67 -13.26 -9.56 -11.35
N ASP A 68 -13.07 -8.90 -10.20
CA ASP A 68 -11.85 -8.24 -9.72
C ASP A 68 -11.22 -8.96 -8.51
N LEU A 69 -11.64 -10.20 -8.24
CA LEU A 69 -11.11 -11.08 -7.19
C LEU A 69 -11.43 -10.62 -5.75
N ARG A 70 -12.35 -9.66 -5.58
CA ARG A 70 -12.64 -9.03 -4.27
C ARG A 70 -13.79 -9.66 -3.50
N GLY A 71 -14.33 -10.77 -4.00
CA GLY A 71 -15.57 -11.38 -3.53
C GLY A 71 -16.73 -10.92 -4.42
N GLY A 72 -17.59 -11.87 -4.78
CA GLY A 72 -18.73 -11.65 -5.68
C GLY A 72 -20.05 -12.00 -5.01
N ASP A 73 -21.14 -11.78 -5.73
CA ASP A 73 -22.52 -11.96 -5.23
C ASP A 73 -22.83 -13.40 -4.77
N GLY A 74 -22.07 -14.38 -5.27
CA GLY A 74 -22.14 -15.77 -4.82
C GLY A 74 -21.56 -16.02 -3.41
N GLY A 75 -20.97 -15.01 -2.77
CA GLY A 75 -20.48 -15.07 -1.39
C GLY A 75 -19.14 -15.76 -1.20
N GLY A 76 -18.31 -15.81 -2.26
CA GLY A 76 -16.93 -16.30 -2.16
C GLY A 76 -16.00 -15.27 -1.52
N PRO A 77 -14.89 -15.72 -0.90
CA PRO A 77 -13.92 -14.84 -0.27
C PRO A 77 -13.19 -13.95 -1.28
N ASN A 78 -12.69 -12.82 -0.78
CA ASN A 78 -11.73 -11.98 -1.47
C ASN A 78 -10.40 -12.75 -1.67
N LEU A 79 -10.10 -13.10 -2.92
CA LEU A 79 -8.92 -13.88 -3.27
C LEU A 79 -7.63 -13.08 -3.12
N LEU A 80 -7.66 -11.76 -3.30
CA LEU A 80 -6.48 -10.90 -3.13
C LEU A 80 -5.93 -10.94 -1.70
N ARG A 81 -6.79 -11.25 -0.72
CA ARG A 81 -6.43 -11.35 0.71
C ARG A 81 -6.39 -12.79 1.22
N SER A 82 -6.60 -13.77 0.35
CA SER A 82 -6.67 -15.17 0.73
C SER A 82 -5.28 -15.72 1.05
N GLY A 83 -5.13 -16.40 2.20
CA GLY A 83 -3.90 -17.11 2.51
C GLY A 83 -3.52 -18.14 1.46
N VAL A 84 -4.50 -18.75 0.75
CA VAL A 84 -4.23 -19.67 -0.36
C VAL A 84 -3.47 -18.95 -1.47
N VAL A 85 -4.00 -17.84 -1.97
CA VAL A 85 -3.40 -17.07 -3.07
C VAL A 85 -2.07 -16.43 -2.67
N LEU A 86 -1.97 -15.93 -1.43
CA LEU A 86 -0.76 -15.26 -0.97
C LEU A 86 0.40 -16.22 -0.69
N ASN A 87 0.13 -17.51 -0.47
CA ASN A 87 1.15 -18.54 -0.27
C ASN A 87 1.40 -19.40 -1.51
N ASP A 88 0.52 -19.35 -2.52
CA ASP A 88 0.71 -20.02 -3.80
C ASP A 88 1.86 -19.41 -4.59
N VAL A 89 2.63 -20.25 -5.29
CA VAL A 89 3.80 -19.85 -6.09
C VAL A 89 3.53 -20.03 -7.58
N ALA A 90 3.12 -21.23 -7.97
CA ALA A 90 3.00 -21.71 -9.35
C ALA A 90 1.65 -22.40 -9.61
N GLY A 91 0.66 -22.21 -8.75
CA GLY A 91 -0.65 -22.84 -8.82
C GLY A 91 -0.77 -24.12 -8.01
N GLU A 92 0.21 -24.47 -7.16
CA GLU A 92 0.20 -25.71 -6.38
C GLU A 92 -0.88 -25.73 -5.27
N VAL A 93 -1.07 -24.61 -4.58
CA VAL A 93 -2.06 -24.46 -3.51
C VAL A 93 -3.43 -24.11 -4.10
N ILE A 94 -3.46 -23.19 -5.08
CA ILE A 94 -4.68 -22.83 -5.80
C ILE A 94 -5.22 -24.05 -6.55
N GLY A 95 -4.34 -24.82 -7.19
CA GLY A 95 -4.73 -25.96 -8.00
C GLY A 95 -5.31 -27.11 -7.20
N GLU A 96 -4.79 -27.38 -6.00
CA GLU A 96 -5.39 -28.34 -5.06
C GLU A 96 -6.82 -27.90 -4.70
N VAL A 97 -7.01 -26.64 -4.29
CA VAL A 97 -8.31 -26.10 -3.91
C VAL A 97 -9.32 -26.11 -5.07
N VAL A 98 -8.88 -25.79 -6.29
CA VAL A 98 -9.75 -25.80 -7.48
C VAL A 98 -10.11 -27.23 -7.88
N SER A 99 -9.18 -28.17 -7.77
CA SER A 99 -9.38 -29.57 -8.16
C SER A 99 -10.27 -30.32 -7.17
N GLU A 100 -10.09 -30.10 -5.88
CA GLU A 100 -10.80 -30.84 -4.82
C GLU A 100 -12.05 -30.12 -4.30
N GLY A 101 -12.10 -28.79 -4.44
CA GLY A 101 -13.09 -27.94 -3.81
C GLY A 101 -12.85 -27.76 -2.31
N VAL A 102 -13.47 -26.74 -1.72
CA VAL A 102 -13.38 -26.47 -0.28
C VAL A 102 -14.63 -25.78 0.24
N GLY A 103 -15.26 -26.37 1.27
CA GLY A 103 -16.47 -25.81 1.87
C GLY A 103 -17.62 -25.66 0.87
N ARG A 104 -17.93 -24.42 0.46
CA ARG A 104 -18.94 -24.11 -0.56
C ARG A 104 -18.39 -24.01 -1.98
N MET A 105 -17.06 -23.97 -2.14
CA MET A 105 -16.43 -23.97 -3.46
C MET A 105 -16.45 -25.40 -4.02
N PRO A 106 -17.09 -25.64 -5.17
CA PRO A 106 -17.13 -26.97 -5.78
C PRO A 106 -15.77 -27.37 -6.34
N ALA A 107 -15.58 -28.67 -6.56
CA ALA A 107 -14.50 -29.19 -7.38
C ALA A 107 -14.76 -28.89 -8.87
N PHE A 108 -13.76 -28.37 -9.59
CA PHE A 108 -13.88 -28.01 -11.00
C PHE A 108 -13.28 -29.10 -11.90
N GLY A 109 -13.91 -30.29 -11.92
CA GLY A 109 -13.46 -31.42 -12.75
C GLY A 109 -13.57 -31.21 -14.27
N ASN A 110 -14.13 -30.08 -14.71
CA ASN A 110 -14.18 -29.66 -16.10
C ASN A 110 -12.90 -28.93 -16.56
N LEU A 111 -12.01 -28.55 -15.64
CA LEU A 111 -10.74 -27.89 -15.93
C LEU A 111 -9.60 -28.90 -15.86
N ASN A 112 -8.70 -28.87 -16.84
CA ASN A 112 -7.47 -29.66 -16.78
C ASN A 112 -6.36 -28.90 -16.02
N LEU A 113 -5.21 -29.54 -15.80
CA LEU A 113 -4.09 -28.93 -15.05
C LEU A 113 -3.55 -27.66 -15.72
N GLU A 114 -3.55 -27.58 -17.04
CA GLU A 114 -3.11 -26.39 -17.79
C GLU A 114 -4.10 -25.24 -17.61
N ASP A 115 -5.41 -25.52 -17.66
CA ASP A 115 -6.47 -24.54 -17.40
C ASP A 115 -6.36 -23.97 -15.98
N ILE A 116 -6.13 -24.85 -14.99
CA ILE A 116 -5.98 -24.46 -13.58
C ILE A 116 -4.73 -23.61 -13.39
N ALA A 117 -3.60 -23.98 -14.01
CA ALA A 117 -2.38 -23.20 -13.98
C ALA A 117 -2.56 -21.81 -14.64
N ALA A 118 -3.33 -21.74 -15.73
CA ALA A 118 -3.66 -20.47 -16.38
C ALA A 118 -4.52 -19.57 -15.46
N VAL A 119 -5.53 -20.14 -14.78
CA VAL A 119 -6.35 -19.39 -13.80
C VAL A 119 -5.49 -18.90 -12.63
N ALA A 120 -4.60 -19.73 -12.08
CA ALA A 120 -3.66 -19.32 -11.04
C ALA A 120 -2.73 -18.19 -11.53
N GLY A 121 -2.24 -18.31 -12.77
CA GLY A 121 -1.44 -17.29 -13.44
C GLY A 121 -2.15 -15.95 -13.58
N TYR A 122 -3.43 -15.96 -13.95
CA TYR A 122 -4.25 -14.75 -13.98
C TYR A 122 -4.41 -14.14 -12.59
N ILE A 123 -4.74 -14.95 -11.57
CA ILE A 123 -4.87 -14.48 -10.18
C ILE A 123 -3.57 -13.82 -9.70
N HIS A 124 -2.41 -14.43 -9.97
CA HIS A 124 -1.10 -13.86 -9.65
C HIS A 124 -0.83 -12.56 -10.40
N SER A 125 -1.21 -12.46 -11.67
CA SER A 125 -1.03 -11.22 -12.45
C SER A 125 -1.77 -10.04 -11.80
N VAL A 126 -2.97 -10.28 -11.26
CA VAL A 126 -3.77 -9.27 -10.58
C VAL A 126 -3.10 -8.89 -9.26
N VAL A 127 -2.69 -9.86 -8.43
CA VAL A 127 -2.03 -9.60 -7.14
C VAL A 127 -0.70 -8.87 -7.30
N ALA A 128 0.04 -9.13 -8.39
CA ALA A 128 1.30 -8.45 -8.68
C ALA A 128 1.16 -6.94 -8.91
N THR A 129 -0.04 -6.45 -9.26
CA THR A 129 -0.31 -5.02 -9.44
C THR A 129 -0.67 -4.30 -8.14
N SER A 130 -1.03 -5.02 -7.07
CA SER A 130 -1.44 -4.42 -5.80
C SER A 130 -0.31 -3.64 -5.14
N GLU A 131 -0.57 -2.44 -4.62
CA GLU A 131 0.47 -1.61 -3.96
C GLU A 131 1.06 -2.23 -2.68
N ARG A 132 0.27 -3.04 -1.97
CA ARG A 132 0.66 -3.81 -0.79
C ARG A 132 0.12 -5.23 -0.87
N GLN A 133 0.67 -6.15 -0.07
CA GLN A 133 0.15 -7.52 0.05
C GLN A 133 -1.34 -7.50 0.37
N GLY A 134 -2.16 -8.01 -0.56
CA GLY A 134 -3.62 -8.03 -0.44
C GLY A 134 -4.32 -6.67 -0.43
N SER A 135 -3.63 -5.60 -0.84
CA SER A 135 -4.31 -4.39 -1.31
C SER A 135 -5.10 -4.68 -2.57
N THR A 136 -6.10 -3.85 -2.83
CA THR A 136 -6.69 -3.75 -4.16
C THR A 136 -5.63 -3.50 -5.22
N PRO A 137 -5.70 -4.18 -6.38
CA PRO A 137 -5.11 -3.68 -7.60
C PRO A 137 -5.48 -2.21 -7.79
N PRO A 138 -4.55 -1.38 -8.29
CA PRO A 138 -4.92 -0.06 -8.77
C PRO A 138 -6.00 -0.24 -9.83
N VAL A 139 -7.15 0.38 -9.58
CA VAL A 139 -8.20 0.52 -10.58
C VAL A 139 -7.84 1.74 -11.42
N ASP A 140 -7.81 1.57 -12.74
CA ASP A 140 -7.64 2.68 -13.67
C ASP A 140 -8.96 3.45 -13.73
N TYR A 141 -9.09 4.43 -12.84
CA TYR A 141 -10.10 5.48 -12.97
C TYR A 141 -9.41 6.74 -13.50
N ASP A 142 -9.96 7.31 -14.57
CA ASP A 142 -9.65 8.68 -14.95
C ASP A 142 -10.57 9.59 -14.11
N LEU A 143 -10.16 9.83 -12.86
CA LEU A 143 -10.85 10.79 -12.00
C LEU A 143 -10.22 12.15 -12.22
N ASP A 144 -10.95 13.02 -12.92
CA ASP A 144 -10.59 14.43 -12.97
C ASP A 144 -10.90 15.08 -11.62
N ILE A 145 -9.85 15.50 -10.91
CA ILE A 145 -9.95 16.19 -9.61
C ILE A 145 -10.09 17.70 -9.76
N LEU A 146 -9.87 18.25 -10.96
CA LEU A 146 -9.96 19.68 -11.26
C LEU A 146 -11.40 20.11 -11.59
N VAL A 147 -12.34 19.72 -10.72
CA VAL A 147 -13.78 19.98 -10.87
C VAL A 147 -14.28 21.19 -10.09
N GLY A 148 -13.39 21.88 -9.37
CA GLY A 148 -13.73 23.01 -8.51
C GLY A 148 -13.94 24.35 -9.24
N ASP A 149 -14.56 25.30 -8.54
CA ASP A 149 -14.70 26.70 -8.98
C ASP A 149 -13.43 27.50 -8.62
N VAL A 150 -12.67 27.86 -9.64
CA VAL A 150 -11.45 28.68 -9.54
C VAL A 150 -11.68 29.99 -8.77
N THR A 151 -12.84 30.65 -8.97
CA THR A 151 -13.15 31.93 -8.30
C THR A 151 -13.48 31.72 -6.83
N ALA A 152 -14.13 30.61 -6.49
CA ALA A 152 -14.36 30.23 -5.09
C ALA A 152 -13.04 29.87 -4.40
N GLY A 153 -12.17 29.13 -5.09
CA GLY A 153 -10.84 28.75 -4.63
C GLY A 153 -9.94 29.96 -4.37
N GLU A 154 -9.90 30.92 -5.29
CA GLU A 154 -9.16 32.17 -5.13
C GLU A 154 -9.64 32.95 -3.89
N ARG A 155 -10.97 33.04 -3.70
CA ARG A 155 -11.54 33.73 -2.54
C ARG A 155 -11.14 33.06 -1.23
N TYR A 156 -11.22 31.73 -1.17
CA TYR A 156 -10.83 30.98 0.01
C TYR A 156 -9.32 31.13 0.29
N PHE A 157 -8.49 31.01 -0.75
CA PHE A 157 -7.05 31.21 -0.65
C PHE A 157 -6.70 32.60 -0.10
N ASN A 158 -7.36 33.64 -0.59
CA ASN A 158 -7.18 35.02 -0.13
C ASN A 158 -7.66 35.27 1.30
N GLN A 159 -8.48 34.38 1.87
CA GLN A 159 -8.95 34.48 3.25
C GLN A 159 -8.05 33.68 4.20
N GLU A 160 -7.64 32.48 3.78
CA GLU A 160 -7.04 31.49 4.68
C GLU A 160 -5.53 31.30 4.50
N CYS A 161 -4.99 31.58 3.30
CA CYS A 161 -3.64 31.17 2.93
C CYS A 161 -2.66 32.34 2.83
N VAL A 162 -3.13 33.53 2.44
CA VAL A 162 -2.27 34.70 2.14
C VAL A 162 -1.54 35.30 3.34
N SER A 163 -1.91 34.92 4.56
CA SER A 163 -1.17 35.32 5.78
C SER A 163 0.25 34.73 5.81
N CYS A 164 0.45 33.58 5.15
CA CYS A 164 1.72 32.86 5.09
C CYS A 164 2.26 32.69 3.66
N HIS A 165 1.38 32.54 2.67
CA HIS A 165 1.73 32.20 1.30
C HIS A 165 1.54 33.35 0.32
N SER A 166 2.38 33.41 -0.70
CA SER A 166 2.28 34.38 -1.79
C SER A 166 2.33 33.71 -3.16
N VAL A 167 1.35 34.02 -4.00
CA VAL A 167 1.28 33.56 -5.40
C VAL A 167 2.40 34.12 -6.28
N THR A 168 3.06 35.20 -5.85
CA THR A 168 4.26 35.76 -6.50
C THR A 168 5.55 35.43 -5.76
N GLY A 169 5.45 34.74 -4.63
CA GLY A 169 6.57 34.33 -3.79
C GLY A 169 6.74 32.82 -3.81
N ASP A 170 6.49 32.19 -2.67
CA ASP A 170 6.71 30.76 -2.47
C ASP A 170 5.80 29.87 -3.34
N LEU A 171 4.60 30.34 -3.71
CA LEU A 171 3.68 29.60 -4.58
C LEU A 171 3.78 29.96 -6.06
N GLN A 172 4.69 30.85 -6.45
CA GLN A 172 4.86 31.23 -7.85
C GLN A 172 5.15 30.01 -8.72
N GLY A 173 4.30 29.69 -9.69
CA GLY A 173 4.48 28.54 -10.57
C GLY A 173 4.36 27.18 -9.89
N ILE A 174 3.53 27.08 -8.85
CA ILE A 174 3.33 25.82 -8.13
C ILE A 174 2.79 24.71 -9.04
N SER A 175 1.88 25.00 -9.97
CA SER A 175 1.33 23.97 -10.88
C SER A 175 2.34 23.53 -11.94
N SER A 176 3.29 24.40 -12.30
CA SER A 176 4.45 24.03 -13.13
C SER A 176 5.43 23.11 -12.38
N ARG A 177 5.47 23.17 -11.04
CA ARG A 177 6.33 22.31 -10.21
C ARG A 177 5.67 20.99 -9.81
N ILE A 178 4.35 21.00 -9.61
CA ILE A 178 3.54 19.85 -9.22
C ILE A 178 2.48 19.67 -10.31
N THR A 179 2.84 18.93 -11.35
CA THR A 179 2.04 18.79 -12.57
C THR A 179 0.88 17.81 -12.43
N ASP A 180 0.93 16.93 -11.44
CA ASP A 180 -0.15 16.00 -11.13
C ASP A 180 -1.16 16.70 -10.18
N PRO A 181 -2.42 16.90 -10.60
CA PRO A 181 -3.45 17.53 -9.78
C PRO A 181 -3.69 16.85 -8.43
N TYR A 182 -3.56 15.53 -8.36
CA TYR A 182 -3.67 14.77 -7.10
C TYR A 182 -2.55 15.15 -6.14
N ALA A 183 -1.30 15.11 -6.62
CA ALA A 183 -0.16 15.54 -5.83
C ALA A 183 -0.25 17.03 -5.44
N LEU A 184 -0.81 17.89 -6.30
CA LEU A 184 -1.01 19.31 -5.98
C LEU A 184 -1.99 19.46 -4.80
N GLN A 185 -3.13 18.79 -4.88
CA GLN A 185 -4.14 18.78 -3.81
C GLN A 185 -3.55 18.29 -2.49
N ASP A 186 -2.94 17.10 -2.50
CA ASP A 186 -2.33 16.51 -1.30
C ASP A 186 -1.27 17.43 -0.69
N THR A 187 -0.49 18.11 -1.54
CA THR A 187 0.57 18.99 -1.08
C THR A 187 0.03 20.17 -0.29
N TRP A 188 -0.99 20.88 -0.79
CA TRP A 188 -1.49 22.07 -0.08
C TRP A 188 -2.36 21.68 1.12
N VAL A 189 -3.15 20.61 1.04
CA VAL A 189 -3.95 20.11 2.19
C VAL A 189 -3.03 19.70 3.34
N ALA A 190 -1.87 19.09 3.03
CA ALA A 190 -0.88 18.69 4.04
C ALA A 190 0.09 19.81 4.45
N GLY A 191 0.09 20.97 3.77
CA GLY A 191 1.03 22.06 4.04
C GLY A 191 2.48 21.79 3.59
N GLY A 192 2.67 21.03 2.51
CA GLY A 192 3.98 20.87 1.86
C GLY A 192 4.85 19.72 2.38
N GLN A 193 4.37 18.92 3.35
CA GLN A 193 5.09 17.71 3.80
C GLN A 193 4.83 16.51 2.87
N GLY A 194 5.24 16.62 1.61
CA GLY A 194 5.53 15.42 0.81
C GLY A 194 6.69 14.65 1.45
N ARG A 195 6.66 13.30 1.40
CA ARG A 195 7.53 12.30 2.09
C ARG A 195 9.06 12.43 1.86
N ARG A 196 9.55 13.53 1.29
CA ARG A 196 10.94 13.74 0.86
C ARG A 196 11.51 15.14 1.14
N SER A 197 10.83 16.00 1.91
CA SER A 197 11.38 17.33 2.25
C SER A 197 12.47 17.24 3.33
N GLY A 198 13.66 16.83 2.91
CA GLY A 198 14.88 16.98 3.69
C GLY A 198 15.21 18.46 3.90
N ARG A 199 15.46 18.82 5.16
CA ARG A 199 16.31 19.95 5.63
C ARG A 199 15.97 21.39 5.20
N GLY A 200 14.94 21.65 4.40
CA GLY A 200 14.60 22.99 3.88
C GLY A 200 13.19 23.54 4.19
N GLY A 201 12.29 22.75 4.77
CA GLY A 201 10.96 23.24 5.17
C GLY A 201 11.02 24.16 6.39
N ALA A 202 10.03 25.05 6.54
CA ALA A 202 9.88 25.89 7.74
C ALA A 202 9.84 24.99 8.98
N GLN A 203 10.70 25.29 9.96
CA GLN A 203 10.96 24.41 11.11
C GLN A 203 10.23 24.96 12.32
N THR A 204 9.53 24.09 13.06
CA THR A 204 8.92 24.47 14.32
C THR A 204 9.96 25.03 15.27
N THR A 205 9.70 26.22 15.81
CA THR A 205 10.52 26.81 16.86
C THR A 205 9.81 26.73 18.19
N ALA A 206 10.58 26.70 19.26
CA ALA A 206 10.07 26.66 20.62
C ALA A 206 10.76 27.73 21.46
N THR A 207 9.98 28.39 22.31
CA THR A 207 10.45 29.29 23.36
C THR A 207 10.13 28.65 24.70
N VAL A 208 11.18 28.32 25.46
CA VAL A 208 11.08 27.76 26.81
C VAL A 208 11.20 28.88 27.82
N ILE A 209 10.18 29.06 28.65
CA ILE A 209 10.10 30.08 29.69
C ILE A 209 10.38 29.41 31.04
N LEU A 210 11.57 29.66 31.60
CA LEU A 210 12.00 29.11 32.87
C LEU A 210 11.25 29.77 34.04
N ALA A 211 11.21 29.09 35.19
CA ALA A 211 10.60 29.62 36.41
C ALA A 211 11.26 30.94 36.88
N THR A 212 12.50 31.20 36.46
CA THR A 212 13.23 32.45 36.69
C THR A 212 12.77 33.60 35.79
N GLY A 213 11.91 33.34 34.80
CA GLY A 213 11.52 34.27 33.75
C GLY A 213 12.48 34.32 32.56
N GLU A 214 13.63 33.63 32.63
CA GLU A 214 14.56 33.51 31.51
C GLU A 214 13.92 32.73 30.36
N GLN A 215 14.07 33.22 29.13
CA GLN A 215 13.56 32.58 27.93
C GLN A 215 14.70 32.01 27.10
N VAL A 216 14.51 30.77 26.63
CA VAL A 216 15.45 30.10 25.73
C VAL A 216 14.69 29.65 24.49
N SER A 217 15.00 30.28 23.36
CA SER A 217 14.37 29.98 22.08
C SER A 217 15.30 29.27 21.12
N GLY A 218 14.73 28.45 20.25
CA GLY A 218 15.46 27.84 19.16
C GLY A 218 14.61 26.86 18.37
N ARG A 219 15.24 26.17 17.42
CA ARG A 219 14.58 25.12 16.66
C ARG A 219 14.21 23.95 17.56
N LEU A 220 12.95 23.53 17.52
CA LEU A 220 12.50 22.36 18.25
C LEU A 220 13.16 21.08 17.73
N LEU A 221 13.68 20.25 18.63
CA LEU A 221 14.26 18.94 18.31
C LEU A 221 13.41 17.80 18.86
N ARG A 222 12.85 17.98 20.06
CA ARG A 222 11.97 17.00 20.71
C ARG A 222 11.01 17.69 21.66
N TYR A 223 9.77 17.22 21.69
CA TYR A 223 8.75 17.63 22.65
C TYR A 223 7.92 16.41 23.05
N ASP A 224 7.94 16.06 24.32
CA ASP A 224 7.13 15.00 24.93
C ASP A 224 6.76 15.36 26.38
N ASP A 225 6.08 14.46 27.09
CA ASP A 225 5.58 14.67 28.45
C ASP A 225 6.69 14.87 29.50
N PHE A 226 7.92 14.48 29.19
CA PHE A 226 9.06 14.48 30.12
C PHE A 226 10.10 15.54 29.77
N PHE A 227 10.28 15.85 28.48
CA PHE A 227 11.35 16.74 28.02
C PHE A 227 10.94 17.59 26.83
N ILE A 228 11.53 18.77 26.79
CA ILE A 228 11.65 19.57 25.57
C ILE A 228 13.12 19.82 25.28
N SER A 229 13.53 19.63 24.02
CA SER A 229 14.87 19.99 23.57
C SER A 229 14.85 20.80 22.29
N LEU A 230 15.79 21.73 22.22
CA LEU A 230 15.93 22.69 21.12
C LEU A 230 17.39 22.94 20.77
N ARG A 231 17.61 23.49 19.58
CA ARG A 231 18.90 24.05 19.17
C ARG A 231 18.78 25.56 19.05
N THR A 232 19.56 26.30 19.84
CA THR A 232 19.56 27.77 19.80
C THR A 232 20.12 28.29 18.48
N ALA A 233 19.93 29.58 18.20
CA ALA A 233 20.50 30.25 17.03
C ALA A 233 22.03 30.14 16.96
N GLN A 234 22.72 30.10 18.10
CA GLN A 234 24.18 29.89 18.19
C GLN A 234 24.59 28.42 18.02
N GLY A 235 23.64 27.53 17.75
CA GLY A 235 23.89 26.10 17.51
C GLY A 235 23.98 25.24 18.78
N ALA A 236 23.79 25.82 19.97
CA ALA A 236 23.85 25.11 21.24
C ALA A 236 22.62 24.21 21.44
N TYR A 237 22.85 22.98 21.89
CA TYR A 237 21.77 22.08 22.31
C TYR A 237 21.31 22.46 23.73
N ARG A 238 20.00 22.58 23.92
CA ARG A 238 19.39 22.82 25.23
C ARG A 238 18.26 21.82 25.44
N SER A 239 18.15 21.30 26.66
CA SER A 239 17.11 20.35 27.04
C SER A 239 16.59 20.70 28.42
N PHE A 240 15.29 20.58 28.62
CA PHE A 240 14.61 20.92 29.86
C PHE A 240 13.63 19.82 30.22
N THR A 241 13.63 19.39 31.49
CA THR A 241 12.64 18.45 32.02
C THR A 241 11.32 19.17 32.22
N ARG A 242 10.23 18.52 31.83
CA ARG A 242 8.86 18.99 32.03
C ARG A 242 8.23 18.31 33.24
N ARG A 243 7.51 19.09 34.05
CA ARG A 243 6.67 18.62 35.15
C ARG A 243 5.38 19.44 35.13
N GLY A 244 4.32 18.85 34.57
CA GLY A 244 3.10 19.60 34.25
C GLY A 244 3.42 20.76 33.31
N ASP A 245 2.99 21.96 33.70
CA ASP A 245 3.13 23.18 32.90
C ASP A 245 4.47 23.92 33.10
N THR A 246 5.44 23.30 33.80
CA THR A 246 6.77 23.90 34.03
C THR A 246 7.87 23.11 33.28
N PRO A 247 8.76 23.76 32.53
CA PRO A 247 8.75 25.19 32.16
C PRO A 247 7.57 25.55 31.27
N GLY A 248 7.23 26.85 31.20
CA GLY A 248 6.27 27.34 30.21
C GLY A 248 6.84 27.16 28.80
N ILE A 249 5.98 26.82 27.83
CA ILE A 249 6.41 26.49 26.47
C ILE A 249 5.48 27.20 25.49
N GLU A 250 6.07 27.97 24.60
CA GLU A 250 5.41 28.54 23.42
C GLU A 250 6.00 27.86 22.18
N LEU A 251 5.13 27.31 21.34
CA LEU A 251 5.51 26.68 20.07
C LEU A 251 5.05 27.56 18.91
N ASP A 252 5.95 27.81 17.98
CA ASP A 252 5.65 28.43 16.69
C ASP A 252 5.84 27.36 15.61
N ASP A 253 4.72 26.75 15.21
CA ASP A 253 4.66 25.70 14.20
C ASP A 253 4.03 26.24 12.91
N PRO A 254 4.80 26.37 11.81
CA PRO A 254 4.32 26.84 10.51
C PRO A 254 3.15 26.01 9.94
N LEU A 255 2.97 24.77 10.39
CA LEU A 255 1.89 23.89 9.95
C LEU A 255 0.62 23.98 10.80
N THR A 256 0.58 24.84 11.82
CA THR A 256 -0.56 24.93 12.74
C THR A 256 -1.87 25.12 11.99
N ARG A 257 -1.94 26.11 11.07
CA ARG A 257 -3.17 26.36 10.30
C ARG A 257 -3.54 25.19 9.39
N HIS A 258 -2.57 24.57 8.71
CA HIS A 258 -2.83 23.39 7.87
C HIS A 258 -3.42 22.22 8.66
N LYS A 259 -3.03 22.03 9.93
CA LYS A 259 -3.59 20.99 10.81
C LYS A 259 -5.01 21.32 11.25
N GLU A 260 -5.28 22.58 11.58
CA GLU A 260 -6.62 23.04 11.97
C GLU A 260 -7.63 22.90 10.82
N LEU A 261 -7.18 23.20 9.60
CA LEU A 261 -7.97 23.07 8.38
C LEU A 261 -8.55 21.66 8.19
N TRP A 262 -7.93 20.60 8.73
CA TRP A 262 -8.45 19.23 8.59
C TRP A 262 -9.82 19.03 9.25
N ALA A 263 -10.19 19.87 10.23
CA ALA A 263 -11.51 19.85 10.85
C ALA A 263 -12.53 20.75 10.13
N GLU A 264 -12.08 21.62 9.24
CA GLU A 264 -12.88 22.68 8.61
C GLU A 264 -13.09 22.48 7.10
N LEU A 265 -12.12 21.86 6.43
CA LEU A 265 -12.15 21.67 4.99
C LEU A 265 -13.31 20.76 4.57
N THR A 266 -14.04 21.22 3.58
CA THR A 266 -15.04 20.41 2.88
C THR A 266 -14.46 19.91 1.57
N ASP A 267 -15.01 18.81 1.06
CA ASP A 267 -14.67 18.25 -0.25
C ASP A 267 -14.72 19.32 -1.37
N GLY A 268 -15.80 20.11 -1.42
CA GLY A 268 -15.94 21.22 -2.38
C GLY A 268 -14.85 22.27 -2.24
N THR A 269 -14.53 22.70 -1.02
CA THR A 269 -13.43 23.65 -0.78
C THR A 269 -12.09 23.11 -1.25
N ILE A 270 -11.85 21.82 -1.04
CA ILE A 270 -10.61 21.18 -1.46
C ILE A 270 -10.47 21.23 -2.99
N HIS A 271 -11.54 20.92 -3.72
CA HIS A 271 -11.56 21.02 -5.18
C HIS A 271 -11.42 22.46 -5.68
N ASP A 272 -12.13 23.41 -5.09
CA ASP A 272 -12.10 24.82 -5.46
C ASP A 272 -10.66 25.39 -5.34
N VAL A 273 -10.01 25.17 -4.20
CA VAL A 273 -8.63 25.65 -3.96
C VAL A 273 -7.64 24.96 -4.90
N THR A 274 -7.79 23.66 -5.13
CA THR A 274 -6.92 22.91 -6.06
C THR A 274 -7.06 23.45 -7.48
N ALA A 275 -8.28 23.71 -7.94
CA ALA A 275 -8.55 24.31 -9.25
C ALA A 275 -7.92 25.69 -9.38
N TYR A 276 -7.99 26.53 -8.33
CA TYR A 276 -7.30 27.82 -8.32
C TYR A 276 -5.78 27.69 -8.39
N LEU A 277 -5.18 26.82 -7.58
CA LEU A 277 -3.72 26.62 -7.57
C LEU A 277 -3.20 26.07 -8.90
N GLU A 278 -3.99 25.27 -9.63
CA GLU A 278 -3.63 24.78 -10.97
C GLU A 278 -3.37 25.94 -11.95
N THR A 279 -4.08 27.06 -11.79
CA THR A 279 -3.92 28.23 -12.67
C THR A 279 -2.58 28.96 -12.46
N LEU A 280 -1.87 28.70 -11.36
CA LEU A 280 -0.64 29.38 -10.96
C LEU A 280 0.62 28.74 -11.59
N LYS A 281 0.88 29.06 -12.85
CA LYS A 281 1.98 28.51 -13.67
C LYS A 281 3.30 29.27 -13.57
#